data_AF-A0A2V6Z4P1-F1
#
_entry.id   AF-A0A2V6Z4P1-F1
#
_cell.length_a   1.000
_cell.length_b   1.000
_cell.length_c   1.000
_cell.angle_alpha   90.00
_cell.angle_beta   90.00
_cell.angle_gamma   90.00
#
_symmetry.space_group_name_H-M   'P 1'
#
loop_
_entity.id
_entity.type
_entity.pdbx_description
1 polymer ?
#
loop_
_entity_poly.entity_id
_entity_poly.type
_entity_poly.pdbx_seq_one_letter_code
_entity_poly.pdbx_strand_id
1 'polypeptide(L)'
;MRSPWSARAIQPTAVAAIVVVAVTLVAFSLRQPAVPTYSPTPPSPRDAGRALVGPVLYTVDVTDLEQWRYFSFHIGSVIENPGAKDWDLAFRRYQIIANG
;
A
#
# COMPACT_ATOMS: atom_id res chain seq x y z
N MET A 1 10.51 -9.15 63.36
CA MET A 1 9.18 -9.57 62.87
C MET A 1 8.94 -8.89 61.53
N ARG A 2 9.09 -9.59 60.40
CA ARG A 2 8.91 -9.00 59.05
C ARG A 2 7.43 -9.12 58.67
N SER A 3 6.81 -8.00 58.30
CA SER A 3 5.40 -7.93 57.92
C SER A 3 5.12 -8.76 56.66
N PRO A 4 4.15 -9.70 56.65
CA PRO A 4 3.87 -10.58 55.51
C PRO A 4 2.98 -9.97 54.40
N TRP A 5 2.77 -8.65 54.41
CA TRP A 5 1.72 -8.00 53.61
C TRP A 5 2.14 -7.57 52.20
N SER A 6 3.42 -7.70 51.83
CA SER A 6 3.91 -7.25 50.51
C SER A 6 3.62 -8.24 49.37
N ALA A 7 3.44 -9.54 49.64
CA ALA A 7 3.30 -10.53 48.57
C ALA A 7 1.92 -10.54 47.87
N ARG A 8 0.85 -10.14 48.57
CA ARG A 8 -0.53 -10.17 48.02
C ARG A 8 -0.91 -8.95 47.18
N ALA A 9 -0.26 -7.81 47.38
CA ALA A 9 -0.54 -6.56 46.66
C ALA A 9 0.22 -6.45 45.32
N ILE A 10 1.34 -7.17 45.17
CA ILE A 10 2.16 -7.19 43.94
C ILE A 10 1.49 -8.00 42.82
N GLN A 11 0.73 -9.03 43.15
CA GLN A 11 0.01 -9.85 42.16
C GLN A 11 -1.12 -9.08 41.41
N PRO A 12 -2.05 -8.38 42.06
CA PRO A 12 -3.12 -7.68 41.35
C PRO A 12 -2.58 -6.49 40.54
N THR A 13 -1.52 -5.84 40.99
CA THR A 13 -0.88 -4.72 40.27
C THR A 13 -0.16 -5.21 39.01
N ALA A 14 0.56 -6.33 39.09
CA ALA A 14 1.19 -6.94 37.92
C ALA A 14 0.15 -7.40 36.88
N VAL A 15 -0.94 -8.04 37.32
CA VAL A 15 -2.05 -8.44 36.42
C VAL A 15 -2.70 -7.22 35.77
N ALA A 16 -3.00 -6.17 36.54
CA ALA A 16 -3.57 -4.94 36.00
C ALA A 16 -2.64 -4.28 34.97
N ALA A 17 -1.33 -4.23 35.23
CA ALA A 17 -0.35 -3.69 34.29
C ALA A 17 -0.32 -4.49 32.99
N ILE A 18 -0.33 -5.83 33.06
CA ILE A 18 -0.40 -6.70 31.88
C ILE A 18 -1.68 -6.46 31.09
N VAL A 19 -2.83 -6.35 31.77
CA VAL A 19 -4.12 -6.07 31.11
C VAL A 19 -4.09 -4.72 30.40
N VAL A 20 -3.56 -3.67 31.03
CA VAL A 20 -3.43 -2.34 30.41
C VAL A 20 -2.53 -2.39 29.18
N VAL A 21 -1.39 -3.08 29.26
CA VAL A 21 -0.48 -3.27 28.12
C VAL A 21 -1.19 -4.03 27.00
N ALA A 22 -1.87 -5.13 27.31
CA ALA A 22 -2.61 -5.92 26.33
C ALA A 22 -3.70 -5.11 25.64
N VAL A 23 -4.53 -4.39 26.41
CA VAL A 23 -5.59 -3.50 25.87
C VAL A 23 -4.98 -2.41 24.97
N THR A 24 -3.86 -1.83 25.39
CA THR A 24 -3.16 -0.80 24.62
C THR A 24 -2.67 -1.38 23.29
N LEU A 25 -1.99 -2.53 23.32
CA LEU A 25 -1.50 -3.20 22.11
C LEU A 25 -2.64 -3.57 21.16
N VAL A 26 -3.76 -4.08 21.68
CA VAL A 26 -4.95 -4.37 20.87
C VAL A 26 -5.52 -3.10 20.24
N ALA A 27 -5.65 -2.03 21.04
CA ALA A 27 -6.16 -0.75 20.55
C ALA A 27 -5.26 -0.14 19.47
N PHE A 28 -3.93 -0.30 19.57
CA PHE A 28 -2.98 0.14 18.54
C PHE A 28 -3.01 -0.77 17.30
N SER A 29 -3.17 -2.08 17.47
CA SER A 29 -3.26 -3.05 16.36
C SER A 29 -4.50 -2.82 15.48
N LEU A 30 -5.61 -2.39 16.06
CA LEU A 30 -6.85 -2.10 15.34
C LEU A 30 -6.83 -0.75 14.59
N ARG A 31 -5.81 0.10 14.79
CA ARG A 31 -5.70 1.36 14.05
C ARG A 31 -5.31 1.07 12.60
N GLN A 32 -6.24 1.32 11.68
CA GLN A 32 -5.92 1.26 10.26
C GLN A 32 -4.98 2.42 9.89
N PRO A 33 -3.84 2.15 9.25
CA PRO A 33 -3.00 3.22 8.72
C PRO A 33 -3.78 4.06 7.72
N ALA A 34 -3.73 5.39 7.85
CA ALA A 34 -4.21 6.29 6.81
C ALA A 34 -3.21 6.26 5.66
N VAL A 35 -3.42 5.33 4.71
CA VAL A 35 -2.60 5.25 3.49
C VAL A 35 -3.11 6.33 2.53
N PRO A 36 -2.25 7.22 2.01
CA PRO A 36 -2.64 8.16 0.96
C PRO A 36 -3.21 7.40 -0.24
N THR A 37 -4.43 7.76 -0.65
CA THR A 37 -5.03 7.24 -1.88
C THR A 37 -4.93 8.31 -2.97
N TYR A 38 -4.64 7.86 -4.19
CA TYR A 38 -4.55 8.72 -5.36
C TYR A 38 -5.61 8.27 -6.36
N SER A 39 -6.31 9.23 -6.96
CA SER A 39 -7.26 8.93 -8.03
C SER A 39 -6.49 8.43 -9.27
N PRO A 40 -6.97 7.37 -9.95
CA PRO A 40 -6.35 6.91 -11.18
C PRO A 40 -6.24 8.04 -12.21
N THR A 41 -5.09 8.13 -12.87
CA THR A 41 -4.88 9.06 -13.97
C THR A 41 -5.80 8.63 -15.12
N PRO A 42 -6.72 9.49 -15.59
CA PRO A 42 -7.58 9.14 -16.71
C PRO A 42 -6.73 8.78 -17.95
N PRO A 43 -7.06 7.71 -18.68
CA PRO A 43 -6.37 7.40 -19.92
C PRO A 43 -6.55 8.55 -20.91
N SER A 44 -5.44 9.20 -21.28
CA SER A 44 -5.42 10.21 -22.33
C SER A 44 -4.27 9.92 -23.29
N PRO A 45 -4.37 8.85 -24.12
CA PRO A 45 -3.30 8.46 -25.03
C PRO A 45 -2.97 9.61 -25.99
N ARG A 46 -1.75 10.12 -25.92
CA ARG A 46 -1.19 11.08 -26.85
C ARG A 46 0.29 10.78 -26.96
N ASP A 47 0.87 10.88 -28.15
CA ASP A 47 2.31 10.73 -28.30
C ASP A 47 3.03 11.64 -27.31
N ALA A 48 3.80 11.01 -26.43
CA ALA A 48 4.51 11.67 -25.35
C ALA A 48 5.48 12.73 -25.88
N GLY A 49 6.04 12.52 -27.07
CA GLY A 49 7.02 13.42 -27.68
C GLY A 49 8.11 13.85 -26.69
N ARG A 50 8.43 15.15 -26.69
CA ARG A 50 9.33 15.77 -25.68
C ARG A 50 8.61 16.18 -24.39
N ALA A 51 7.31 15.90 -24.24
CA ALA A 51 6.50 16.35 -23.10
C ALA A 51 6.74 15.51 -21.83
N LEU A 52 7.35 14.33 -21.92
CA LEU A 52 7.78 13.52 -20.76
C LEU A 52 9.22 13.81 -20.31
N VAL A 53 9.77 14.99 -20.62
CA VAL A 53 11.09 15.39 -20.10
C VAL A 53 10.91 15.94 -18.69
N GLY A 54 11.25 15.12 -17.69
CA GLY A 54 11.15 15.46 -16.27
C GLY A 54 10.34 14.43 -15.47
N PRO A 55 10.15 14.65 -14.16
CA PRO A 55 9.34 13.76 -13.33
C PRO A 55 7.87 13.84 -13.74
N VAL A 56 7.28 12.68 -14.05
CA VAL A 56 5.85 12.55 -14.35
C VAL A 56 5.24 11.51 -13.41
N LEU A 57 4.08 11.84 -12.84
CA LEU A 57 3.35 10.97 -11.92
C LEU A 57 2.13 10.38 -12.61
N TYR A 58 2.07 9.04 -12.64
CA TYR A 58 0.91 8.29 -13.10
C TYR A 58 0.35 7.43 -11.97
N THR A 59 -0.96 7.45 -11.79
CA THR A 59 -1.68 6.55 -10.87
C THR A 59 -2.46 5.54 -11.70
N VAL A 60 -2.12 4.26 -11.55
CA VAL A 60 -2.74 3.16 -12.31
C VAL A 60 -3.71 2.41 -11.41
N ASP A 61 -4.95 2.19 -11.87
CA ASP A 61 -5.92 1.36 -11.16
C ASP A 61 -5.66 -0.13 -11.38
N VAL A 62 -5.07 -0.76 -10.37
CA VAL A 62 -4.69 -2.17 -10.34
C VAL A 62 -5.53 -2.98 -9.35
N THR A 63 -6.77 -2.56 -9.12
CA THR A 63 -7.69 -3.22 -8.16
C THR A 63 -8.20 -4.58 -8.64
N ASP A 64 -8.18 -4.86 -9.94
CA ASP A 64 -8.52 -6.18 -10.48
C ASP A 64 -7.42 -7.21 -10.12
N LEU A 65 -7.82 -8.41 -9.68
CA LEU A 65 -6.91 -9.48 -9.28
C LEU A 65 -6.37 -10.29 -10.47
N GLU A 66 -7.14 -10.37 -11.55
CA GLU A 66 -6.86 -11.24 -12.69
C GLU A 66 -6.30 -10.45 -13.88
N GLN A 67 -6.73 -9.19 -14.03
CA GLN A 67 -6.37 -8.38 -15.19
C GLN A 67 -5.02 -7.66 -15.01
N TRP A 68 -4.20 -7.76 -16.05
CA TRP A 68 -3.03 -6.90 -16.23
C TRP A 68 -3.44 -5.54 -16.79
N ARG A 69 -2.93 -4.47 -16.19
CA ARG A 69 -2.99 -3.12 -16.75
C ARG A 69 -1.66 -2.79 -17.41
N TYR A 70 -1.71 -2.51 -18.70
CA TYR A 70 -0.53 -2.23 -19.50
C TYR A 70 -0.34 -0.73 -19.67
N PHE A 71 0.88 -0.26 -19.44
CA PHE A 71 1.26 1.15 -19.52
C PHE A 71 2.34 1.33 -20.57
N SER A 72 2.19 2.39 -21.37
CA SER A 72 3.17 2.77 -22.37
C SER A 72 3.69 4.18 -22.08
N PHE A 73 5.00 4.31 -21.90
CA PHE A 73 5.69 5.59 -21.83
C PHE A 73 5.64 6.32 -23.16
N HIS A 74 5.57 5.61 -24.29
CA HIS A 74 5.49 6.24 -25.62
C HIS A 74 4.26 7.15 -25.77
N ILE A 75 3.14 6.78 -25.15
CA ILE A 75 1.86 7.52 -25.19
C ILE A 75 1.41 8.04 -23.82
N GLY A 76 2.22 7.82 -22.78
CA GLY A 76 1.97 8.28 -21.41
C GLY A 76 0.62 7.83 -20.84
N SER A 77 0.17 6.61 -21.13
CA SER A 77 -1.16 6.14 -20.76
C SER A 77 -1.22 4.63 -20.55
N VAL A 78 -2.23 4.22 -19.78
CA VAL A 78 -2.71 2.83 -19.80
C VAL A 78 -3.34 2.53 -21.15
N ILE A 79 -3.10 1.33 -21.68
CA ILE A 79 -3.67 0.83 -22.93
C ILE A 79 -4.44 -0.46 -22.72
N GLU A 80 -5.47 -0.65 -23.54
CA GLU A 80 -6.28 -1.85 -23.59
C GLU A 80 -5.83 -2.74 -24.75
N ASN A 81 -5.81 -4.06 -24.54
CA ASN A 81 -5.44 -5.05 -25.55
C ASN A 81 -4.13 -4.74 -26.30
N PRO A 82 -2.99 -4.57 -25.61
CA PRO A 82 -1.74 -4.20 -26.27
C PRO A 82 -1.24 -5.31 -27.20
N GLY A 83 -0.65 -4.92 -28.31
CA GLY A 83 0.23 -5.79 -29.07
C GLY A 83 1.55 -6.04 -28.32
N ALA A 84 2.36 -6.97 -28.83
CA ALA A 84 3.58 -7.41 -28.16
C ALA A 84 4.61 -6.29 -27.90
N LYS A 85 4.54 -5.16 -28.62
CA LYS A 85 5.50 -4.04 -28.53
C LYS A 85 4.87 -2.71 -28.10
N ASP A 86 3.59 -2.70 -27.75
CA ASP A 86 2.85 -1.45 -27.55
C ASP A 86 2.93 -0.94 -26.10
N TRP A 87 3.46 -1.76 -25.18
CA TRP A 87 3.54 -1.50 -23.75
C TRP A 87 4.97 -1.61 -23.24
N ASP A 88 5.27 -0.90 -22.15
CA ASP A 88 6.59 -0.86 -21.51
C ASP A 88 6.56 -1.49 -20.12
N LEU A 89 5.49 -1.23 -19.35
CA LEU A 89 5.26 -1.83 -18.03
C LEU A 89 3.85 -2.41 -17.96
N ALA A 90 3.69 -3.50 -17.21
CA ALA A 90 2.36 -3.98 -16.85
C ALA A 90 2.26 -4.24 -15.36
N PHE A 91 1.09 -3.94 -14.81
CA PHE A 91 0.79 -4.01 -13.38
C PHE A 91 -0.40 -4.92 -13.12
N ARG A 92 -0.30 -5.76 -12.09
CA ARG A 92 -1.41 -6.54 -11.55
C ARG A 92 -1.26 -6.61 -10.04
N ARG A 93 -2.12 -5.89 -9.31
CA ARG A 93 -1.96 -5.67 -7.87
C ARG A 93 -0.54 -5.20 -7.53
N TYR A 94 0.23 -6.03 -6.86
CA TYR A 94 1.59 -5.76 -6.41
C TYR A 94 2.65 -6.35 -7.35
N GLN A 95 2.23 -6.96 -8.47
CA GLN A 95 3.12 -7.53 -9.47
C GLN A 95 3.37 -6.51 -10.58
N ILE A 96 4.63 -6.44 -11.01
CA ILE A 96 5.08 -5.55 -12.08
C ILE A 96 5.96 -6.36 -13.03
N ILE A 97 5.70 -6.24 -14.33
CA ILE A 97 6.56 -6.77 -15.39
C ILE A 97 6.95 -5.66 -16.35
N ALA A 98 8.11 -5.81 -16.98
CA ALA A 98 8.60 -4.90 -18.01
C ALA A 98 8.67 -5.61 -19.36
N ASN A 99 8.42 -4.86 -20.42
CA ASN A 99 8.66 -5.27 -21.80
C ASN A 99 10.00 -4.69 -22.25
N GLY A 100 10.92 -5.54 -22.72
CA GLY A 100 12.30 -5.17 -23.07
C GLY A 100 12.64 -5.50 -24.51
#